data_AF-A0A1V5FKE1-F1
#
_entry.id   AF-A0A1V5FKE1-F1
#
_cell.length_a   1.000
_cell.length_b   1.000
_cell.length_c   1.000
_cell.angle_alpha   90.00
_cell.angle_beta   90.00
_cell.angle_gamma   90.00
#
_symmetry.space_group_name_H-M   'P 1'
#
loop_
_entity.id
_entity.type
_entity.pdbx_description
1 polymer ?
#
loop_
_entity_poly.entity_id
_entity_poly.type
_entity_poly.pdbx_seq_one_letter_code
_entity_poly.pdbx_strand_id
1 'polypeptide(L)'
;MNQAKGIMKENHIHEEVPGGVPLKMWTRGVPVLCARREPMSTILGNAPLYFEPNESASLWRAIDRLLAPGTVRQELIDRGRHRAAQYSWDLTAWDTARLYYELAGREVTVEGEETPEPDDAAAVEQPRQA
;
A
#
# COMPACT_ATOMS: atom_id res chain seq x y z
N MET A 1 9.81 -3.53 -36.58
CA MET A 1 8.41 -3.67 -36.12
C MET A 1 8.36 -4.74 -35.05
N ASN A 2 8.62 -4.39 -33.79
CA ASN A 2 7.98 -5.04 -32.64
C ASN A 2 8.25 -4.17 -31.41
N GLN A 3 7.29 -3.33 -31.07
CA GLN A 3 7.29 -2.58 -29.81
C GLN A 3 6.58 -3.46 -28.78
N ALA A 4 7.35 -4.26 -28.03
CA ALA A 4 6.92 -4.67 -26.70
C ALA A 4 7.10 -3.45 -25.80
N LYS A 5 6.18 -2.48 -25.91
CA LYS A 5 6.14 -1.32 -25.01
C LYS A 5 5.64 -1.84 -23.67
N GLY A 6 6.53 -1.84 -22.69
CA GLY A 6 6.32 -2.35 -21.35
C GLY A 6 4.96 -1.97 -20.80
N ILE A 7 4.19 -2.99 -20.42
CA ILE A 7 2.99 -2.84 -19.60
C ILE A 7 3.49 -2.87 -18.14
N MET A 8 4.37 -1.93 -17.78
CA MET A 8 4.47 -1.51 -16.39
C MET A 8 3.41 -0.42 -16.25
N LYS A 9 2.14 -0.84 -16.21
CA LYS A 9 1.04 0.08 -15.97
C LYS A 9 1.21 0.58 -14.54
N GLU A 10 1.59 1.84 -14.44
CA GLU A 10 1.50 2.70 -13.27
C GLU A 10 0.44 2.16 -12.28
N ASN A 11 0.84 1.83 -11.04
CA ASN A 11 -0.09 1.39 -10.00
C ASN A 11 -1.27 2.37 -9.94
N HIS A 12 -2.41 2.00 -10.55
CA HIS A 12 -3.53 2.90 -10.76
C HIS A 12 -4.33 3.02 -9.47
N ILE A 13 -3.89 3.88 -8.56
CA ILE A 13 -4.55 4.07 -7.27
C ILE A 13 -5.75 5.00 -7.49
N HIS A 14 -6.97 4.46 -7.37
CA HIS A 14 -8.20 5.25 -7.37
C HIS A 14 -8.30 6.08 -6.08
N GLU A 15 -8.66 7.36 -6.19
CA GLU A 15 -8.75 8.26 -5.03
C GLU A 15 -10.04 8.08 -4.21
N GLU A 16 -11.08 7.50 -4.81
CA GLU A 16 -12.42 7.40 -4.21
C GLU A 16 -12.60 6.22 -3.25
N VAL A 17 -11.54 5.42 -3.02
CA VAL A 17 -11.55 4.31 -2.06
C VAL A 17 -10.84 4.70 -0.76
N PRO A 18 -11.27 4.16 0.39
CA PRO A 18 -10.54 4.34 1.65
C PRO A 18 -9.05 4.02 1.48
N GLY A 19 -8.18 4.97 1.85
CA GLY A 19 -6.72 4.81 1.74
C GLY A 19 -6.14 5.14 0.36
N GLY A 20 -6.96 5.29 -0.68
CA GLY A 20 -6.52 5.63 -2.03
C GLY A 20 -5.73 6.95 -2.10
N VAL A 21 -6.23 8.00 -1.45
CA VAL A 21 -5.52 9.29 -1.37
C VAL A 21 -4.14 9.14 -0.71
N PRO A 22 -4.00 8.60 0.52
CA PRO A 22 -2.69 8.33 1.12
C PRO A 22 -1.72 7.55 0.24
N LEU A 23 -2.16 6.43 -0.34
CA LEU A 23 -1.33 5.57 -1.18
C LEU A 23 -0.79 6.35 -2.39
N LYS A 24 -1.64 7.15 -3.03
CA LYS A 24 -1.25 8.01 -4.17
C LYS A 24 -0.29 9.13 -3.77
N MET A 25 -0.43 9.69 -2.57
CA MET A 25 0.45 10.76 -2.10
C MET A 25 1.90 10.27 -1.88
N TRP A 26 2.08 9.04 -1.42
CA TRP A 26 3.41 8.46 -1.26
C TRP A 26 4.16 8.21 -2.57
N THR A 27 3.46 7.84 -3.64
CA THR A 27 4.09 7.72 -4.98
C THR A 27 4.61 9.07 -5.47
N ARG A 28 4.02 10.17 -4.98
CA ARG A 28 4.44 11.56 -5.26
C ARG A 28 5.45 12.13 -4.27
N GLY A 29 5.93 11.32 -3.32
CA GLY A 29 6.91 11.77 -2.32
C GLY A 29 6.32 12.71 -1.26
N VAL A 30 5.02 12.61 -0.98
CA VAL A 30 4.35 13.42 0.04
C VAL A 30 4.14 12.57 1.31
N PRO A 31 4.67 12.99 2.48
CA PRO A 31 4.43 12.28 3.74
C PRO A 31 2.98 12.46 4.20
N VAL A 32 2.44 11.46 4.90
CA VAL A 32 1.02 11.42 5.29
C VAL A 32 0.89 11.34 6.82
N LEU A 33 0.04 12.21 7.37
CA LEU A 33 -0.56 12.05 8.70
C LEU A 33 -1.94 11.41 8.54
N CYS A 34 -2.32 10.50 9.43
CA CYS A 34 -3.62 9.85 9.35
C CYS A 34 -4.24 9.70 10.74
N ALA A 35 -5.57 9.81 10.83
CA ALA A 35 -6.27 9.48 12.07
C ALA A 35 -6.18 7.97 12.34
N ARG A 36 -5.93 7.57 13.60
CA ARG A 36 -5.94 6.16 14.00
C ARG A 36 -7.38 5.65 14.12
N ARG A 37 -7.99 5.33 12.98
CA ARG A 37 -9.30 4.66 12.92
C ARG A 37 -9.32 3.62 11.82
N GLU A 38 -10.08 2.56 12.02
CA GLU A 38 -10.41 1.66 10.92
C GLU A 38 -11.22 2.39 9.84
N PRO A 39 -11.02 2.07 8.55
CA PRO A 39 -10.12 1.02 8.03
C PRO A 39 -8.66 1.49 7.79
N MET A 40 -8.29 2.71 8.20
CA MET A 40 -7.00 3.31 7.86
C MET A 40 -5.80 2.63 8.53
N SER A 41 -5.95 2.14 9.76
CA SER A 41 -4.92 1.33 10.43
C SER A 41 -4.62 0.06 9.66
N THR A 42 -5.67 -0.64 9.20
CA THR A 42 -5.51 -1.86 8.39
C THR A 42 -4.88 -1.57 7.02
N ILE A 43 -5.35 -0.53 6.33
CA ILE A 43 -4.89 -0.22 4.95
C ILE A 43 -3.48 0.38 4.96
N LEU A 44 -3.19 1.31 5.86
CA LEU A 44 -1.93 2.06 5.83
C LEU A 44 -0.83 1.44 6.71
N GLY A 45 -1.17 0.46 7.55
CA GLY A 45 -0.21 -0.26 8.37
C GLY A 45 0.56 0.64 9.33
N ASN A 46 1.89 0.61 9.29
CA ASN A 46 2.75 1.45 10.12
C ASN A 46 3.36 2.63 9.35
N ALA A 47 2.97 2.85 8.09
CA ALA A 47 3.61 3.80 7.19
C ALA A 47 3.37 5.28 7.55
N PRO A 48 2.14 5.74 7.89
CA PRO A 48 1.91 7.14 8.23
C PRO A 48 2.31 7.44 9.68
N LEU A 49 2.33 8.72 10.03
CA LEU A 49 2.23 9.15 11.44
C LEU A 49 0.76 9.19 11.82
N TYR A 50 0.38 8.42 12.84
CA TYR A 50 -0.98 8.41 13.34
C TYR A 50 -1.21 9.47 14.42
N PHE A 51 -2.43 10.01 14.43
CA PHE A 51 -2.95 10.81 15.54
C PHE A 51 -4.32 10.30 16.00
N GLU A 52 -4.65 10.53 17.27
CA GLU A 52 -5.97 10.19 17.80
C GLU A 52 -7.01 11.25 17.37
N PRO A 53 -8.11 10.85 16.69
CA PRO A 53 -9.08 11.79 16.10
C PRO A 53 -9.83 12.63 17.13
N ASN A 54 -9.96 12.12 18.36
CA ASN A 54 -10.68 12.77 19.45
C ASN A 54 -9.75 13.52 20.41
N GLU A 55 -8.46 13.66 20.06
CA GLU A 55 -7.46 14.32 20.89
C GLU A 55 -6.65 15.33 20.04
N SER A 56 -7.07 16.60 20.05
CA SER A 56 -6.39 17.67 19.29
C SER A 56 -4.90 17.79 19.62
N ALA A 57 -4.50 17.50 20.86
CA ALA A 57 -3.10 17.47 21.27
C ALA A 57 -2.29 16.39 20.52
N SER A 58 -2.91 15.25 20.19
CA SER A 58 -2.26 14.20 19.39
C SER A 58 -1.98 14.66 17.97
N LEU A 59 -2.92 15.38 17.34
CA LEU A 59 -2.70 15.94 15.99
C LEU A 59 -1.57 16.97 16.02
N TRP A 60 -1.56 17.84 17.03
CA TRP A 60 -0.51 18.86 17.18
C TRP A 60 0.88 18.21 17.30
N ARG A 61 1.04 17.20 18.15
CA ARG A 61 2.30 16.44 18.29
C ARG A 61 2.74 15.79 16.97
N ALA A 62 1.79 15.27 16.19
CA ALA A 62 2.09 14.65 14.90
C ALA A 62 2.58 15.68 13.86
N ILE A 63 1.95 16.86 13.82
CA ILE A 63 2.37 17.97 12.95
C ILE A 63 3.74 18.50 13.38
N ASP A 64 3.95 18.73 14.67
CA ASP A 64 5.22 19.23 15.21
C ASP A 64 6.38 18.28 14.88
N ARG A 65 6.18 16.97 15.06
CA ARG A 65 7.15 15.94 14.68
C ARG A 65 7.44 15.91 13.17
N LEU A 66 6.44 16.20 12.33
CA LEU A 66 6.61 16.23 10.87
C LEU A 66 7.38 17.48 10.39
N LEU A 67 7.17 18.61 11.08
CA LEU A 67 7.82 19.88 10.77
C LEU A 67 9.24 19.97 11.35
N ALA A 68 9.52 19.23 12.42
CA ALA A 68 10.83 19.18 13.05
C ALA A 68 11.96 18.92 12.03
N PRO A 69 13.13 19.59 12.18
CA PRO A 69 14.29 19.30 11.35
C PRO A 69 14.72 17.83 11.51
N GLY A 70 14.98 17.14 10.40
CA GLY A 70 15.47 15.76 10.43
C GLY A 70 14.92 14.87 9.32
N THR A 71 15.05 13.57 9.53
CA THR A 71 14.78 12.51 8.54
C THR A 71 13.35 11.99 8.55
N VAL A 72 12.52 12.39 9.52
CA VAL A 72 11.15 11.86 9.71
C VAL A 72 10.31 11.95 8.44
N ARG A 73 10.37 13.07 7.70
CA ARG A 73 9.63 13.21 6.43
C ARG A 73 10.05 12.16 5.41
N GLN A 74 11.35 11.95 5.26
CA GLN A 74 11.90 11.00 4.31
C GLN A 74 11.55 9.56 4.71
N GLU A 75 11.67 9.23 6.00
CA GLU A 75 11.27 7.93 6.54
C GLU A 75 9.79 7.63 6.27
N LEU A 76 8.91 8.63 6.44
CA LEU A 76 7.48 8.47 6.16
C LEU A 76 7.18 8.25 4.67
N ILE A 77 7.92 8.95 3.80
CA ILE A 77 7.81 8.78 2.36
C ILE A 77 8.27 7.37 1.96
N ASP A 78 9.40 6.90 2.49
CA ASP A 78 10.00 5.63 2.10
C ASP A 78 9.13 4.45 2.56
N ARG A 79 8.67 4.45 3.82
CA ARG A 79 7.70 3.46 4.31
C ARG A 79 6.40 3.49 3.52
N GLY A 80 5.94 4.70 3.18
CA GLY A 80 4.75 4.92 2.39
C GLY A 80 4.85 4.36 0.97
N ARG A 81 5.98 4.57 0.30
CA ARG A 81 6.26 4.01 -1.03
C ARG A 81 6.30 2.49 -1.00
N HIS A 82 6.98 1.91 -0.01
CA HIS A 82 6.99 0.46 0.18
C HIS A 82 5.56 -0.07 0.39
N ARG A 83 4.75 0.59 1.22
CA ARG A 83 3.34 0.21 1.41
C ARG A 83 2.51 0.36 0.13
N ALA A 84 2.67 1.45 -0.62
CA ALA A 84 1.92 1.69 -1.86
C ALA A 84 2.28 0.70 -2.97
N ALA A 85 3.50 0.17 -3.00
CA ALA A 85 3.92 -0.84 -3.96
C ALA A 85 3.16 -2.16 -3.81
N GLN A 86 2.65 -2.46 -2.60
CA GLN A 86 1.86 -3.68 -2.33
C GLN A 86 0.44 -3.63 -2.91
N TYR A 87 -0.02 -2.48 -3.42
CA TYR A 87 -1.34 -2.31 -4.00
C TYR A 87 -1.26 -2.16 -5.51
N SER A 88 -1.68 -3.19 -6.24
CA SER A 88 -1.74 -3.20 -7.71
C SER A 88 -3.04 -3.82 -8.20
N TRP A 89 -3.68 -3.15 -9.16
CA TRP A 89 -4.85 -3.69 -9.86
C TRP A 89 -4.49 -4.86 -10.77
N ASP A 90 -3.30 -4.85 -11.36
CA ASP A 90 -2.87 -5.95 -12.23
C ASP A 90 -2.68 -7.22 -11.39
N LEU A 91 -2.04 -7.11 -10.22
CA LEU A 91 -1.94 -8.22 -9.27
C LEU A 91 -3.32 -8.68 -8.79
N THR A 92 -4.19 -7.74 -8.39
CA THR A 92 -5.56 -8.05 -7.94
C THR A 92 -6.36 -8.77 -9.03
N ALA A 93 -6.29 -8.31 -10.28
CA ALA A 93 -6.98 -8.92 -11.40
C ALA A 93 -6.45 -10.32 -11.69
N TRP A 94 -5.13 -10.50 -11.62
CA TRP A 94 -4.47 -11.79 -11.81
C TRP A 94 -4.87 -12.80 -10.74
N ASP A 95 -4.75 -12.43 -9.46
CA ASP A 95 -5.11 -13.29 -8.32
C ASP A 95 -6.60 -13.69 -8.38
N THR A 96 -7.46 -12.73 -8.71
CA THR A 96 -8.90 -12.97 -8.85
C THR A 96 -9.20 -13.93 -10.00
N ALA A 97 -8.58 -13.71 -11.17
CA ALA A 97 -8.77 -14.57 -12.33
C ALA A 97 -8.26 -16.00 -12.06
N ARG A 98 -7.09 -16.12 -11.44
CA ARG A 98 -6.50 -17.39 -11.02
C ARG A 98 -7.47 -18.18 -10.15
N LEU A 99 -8.02 -17.55 -9.10
CA LEU A 99 -9.00 -18.19 -8.22
C LEU A 99 -10.24 -18.68 -8.98
N TYR A 100 -10.76 -17.88 -9.93
CA TYR A 100 -11.91 -18.29 -10.74
C TYR A 100 -11.60 -19.49 -11.64
N TYR A 101 -10.41 -19.55 -12.23
CA TYR A 101 -10.00 -20.70 -13.04
C TYR A 101 -9.79 -21.97 -12.19
N GLU A 102 -9.18 -21.84 -11.01
CA GLU A 102 -9.01 -22.94 -10.05
C GLU A 102 -10.38 -23.52 -9.64
N LEU A 103 -11.34 -22.67 -9.30
CA LEU A 103 -12.71 -23.08 -8.96
C LEU A 103 -13.47 -23.70 -10.14
N ALA A 104 -13.13 -23.32 -11.37
CA ALA A 104 -13.69 -23.90 -12.59
C ALA A 104 -12.99 -25.19 -13.05
N GLY A 105 -11.98 -25.68 -12.32
CA GLY A 105 -11.21 -26.88 -12.66
C GLY A 105 -10.33 -26.72 -13.90
N ARG A 106 -9.88 -25.49 -14.19
CA ARG A 106 -8.98 -25.19 -15.32
C ARG A 106 -7.58 -24.84 -14.80
N GLU A 107 -6.55 -25.48 -15.33
CA GLU A 107 -5.17 -25.06 -15.06
C GLU A 107 -4.88 -23.71 -15.74
N VAL A 108 -4.29 -22.79 -14.99
CA VAL A 108 -3.77 -21.52 -15.50
C VAL A 108 -2.26 -21.67 -15.69
N THR A 109 -1.82 -21.86 -16.92
CA THR A 109 -0.40 -21.71 -17.29
C THR A 109 -0.15 -20.27 -17.69
N VAL A 110 0.65 -19.55 -16.90
CA VAL A 110 1.08 -18.19 -17.24
C VAL A 110 2.38 -18.30 -18.02
N GLU A 111 2.36 -17.99 -19.31
CA GLU A 111 3.60 -17.80 -20.08
C GLU A 111 4.16 -16.40 -19.80
N GLY A 112 5.28 -16.36 -19.09
CA GLY A 112 6.17 -15.19 -18.98
C GLY A 112 5.68 -14.08 -18.05
N GLU A 113 6.02 -14.17 -16.76
CA GLU A 113 6.64 -13.10 -15.94
C GLU A 113 6.85 -13.66 -14.52
N GLU A 114 8.03 -13.38 -13.94
CA GLU A 114 8.42 -13.84 -12.60
C GLU A 114 7.36 -13.47 -11.56
N THR A 115 6.86 -14.48 -10.83
CA THR A 115 6.22 -14.27 -9.54
C THR A 115 7.14 -13.42 -8.67
N PRO A 116 6.71 -12.25 -8.15
CA PRO A 116 7.51 -11.53 -7.17
C PRO A 116 7.75 -12.47 -5.99
N GLU A 117 9.01 -12.67 -5.60
CA GLU A 117 9.33 -13.54 -4.47
C GLU A 117 8.61 -13.06 -3.20
N PRO A 118 8.09 -13.98 -2.37
CA PRO A 118 7.26 -13.66 -1.21
C PRO A 118 8.00 -12.95 -0.06
N ASP A 119 9.30 -12.64 -0.21
CA ASP A 119 10.12 -12.09 0.87
C ASP A 119 9.81 -10.61 1.19
N ASP A 120 9.13 -9.90 0.29
CA ASP A 120 8.66 -8.51 0.54
C ASP A 120 7.30 -8.42 1.28
N ALA A 121 6.67 -9.56 1.61
CA ALA A 121 5.39 -9.62 2.35
C ALA A 121 5.52 -10.12 3.80
N ALA A 122 6.74 -10.41 4.27
CA ALA A 122 7.02 -11.00 5.58
C ALA A 122 6.93 -10.00 6.74
N ALA A 123 5.75 -9.43 6.98
CA ALA A 123 5.35 -8.89 8.29
C ALA A 123 3.83 -8.73 8.42
N VAL A 124 3.03 -9.66 7.88
CA VAL A 124 1.62 -9.77 8.28
C VAL A 124 1.59 -10.54 9.60
N GLU A 125 1.61 -9.78 10.68
CA GLU A 125 1.42 -10.25 12.04
C GLU A 125 0.13 -11.08 12.10
N GLN A 126 0.27 -12.39 12.33
CA GLN A 126 -0.86 -13.30 12.50
C GLN A 126 -1.66 -12.85 13.75
N PRO A 127 -2.99 -12.66 13.67
CA PRO A 127 -3.78 -12.46 14.88
C PRO A 127 -3.73 -13.75 15.70
N ARG A 128 -3.14 -13.67 16.90
CA ARG A 128 -3.21 -14.74 17.90
C ARG A 128 -4.67 -15.06 18.17
N GLN A 129 -5.06 -16.29 17.85
CA GLN A 129 -6.33 -16.86 18.26
C GLN A 129 -6.36 -16.93 19.80
N ALA A 130 -7.44 -16.45 20.39
CA ALA A 130 -7.87 -16.73 21.76
C ALA A 130 -9.32 -17.18 21.72
#